data_AF-A0AAW9NLP1-F1
#
_entry.id   AF-A0AAW9NLP1-F1
#
_cell.length_a   1.000
_cell.length_b   1.000
_cell.length_c   1.000
_cell.angle_alpha   90.00
_cell.angle_beta   90.00
_cell.angle_gamma   90.00
#
_symmetry.space_group_name_H-M   'P 1'
#
loop_
_entity.id
_entity.type
_entity.pdbx_description
1 polymer ?
#
loop_
_entity_poly.entity_id
_entity_poly.type
_entity_poly.pdbx_seq_one_letter_code
_entity_poly.pdbx_strand_id
1 'polypeptide(L)'
;MSIKMRFLLSYVGVILISITLFLAAGFLLIFAITGDVKSIEHLYKNSYLQKPLTAAEESVFLDLKLLAKNNPEQLLNEEQLKKLEHGDIKIVVRKVNDIEYASPALDKLGLVQSLPMFEETNINTRDTIKMKDSFFTYVKFDFYFSDKSEGSIFVMRKASSYAELTRESFPILFALLLLLFVMIIGLLNYLVSRSIIKPISILKEGAERIKSGDLNFEIKATSNDEIGQLNREFEEMRKKLKESVNLQLQYEENRKELLSNISHDLKTPITSIMGYVEGIKDGVANTPQKMDKYLSTVYLKARDMDSLIDELFLFSKLDLKKELFTFETVRIDKYLKDYVEELQLDLLQQGIQIELQQLYKPIYVSADREKLRRVLANLISNCVKYMNKNEKHISISLHEGLYDVVVQVTDNGYGIESSALPYIFNRFYRAEQSRNSLTGGSGLGLAIAKKIIDEHGGDIWATSEIGKGTSVFFSIKKGEEM
;
A
#
# COMPACT_ATOMS: atom_id res chain seq x y z
N MET A 1 -5.39 11.98 -10.05
CA MET A 1 -5.09 11.86 -11.49
C MET A 1 -4.45 10.50 -11.68
N SER A 2 -5.10 9.62 -12.44
CA SER A 2 -4.75 8.20 -12.50
C SER A 2 -3.30 7.94 -12.83
N ILE A 3 -2.71 6.90 -12.22
CA ILE A 3 -1.38 6.38 -12.57
C ILE A 3 -1.26 6.20 -14.08
N LYS A 4 -2.32 5.65 -14.71
CA LYS A 4 -2.42 5.51 -16.18
C LYS A 4 -2.31 6.86 -16.88
N MET A 5 -3.01 7.90 -16.42
CA MET A 5 -2.95 9.23 -17.01
C MET A 5 -1.58 9.89 -16.81
N ARG A 6 -0.90 9.68 -15.66
CA ARG A 6 0.45 10.21 -15.44
C ARG A 6 1.50 9.49 -16.28
N PHE A 7 1.39 8.17 -16.44
CA PHE A 7 2.21 7.42 -17.39
C PHE A 7 1.94 7.87 -18.82
N LEU A 8 0.67 8.02 -19.20
CA LEU A 8 0.28 8.48 -20.53
C LEU A 8 0.83 9.89 -20.79
N LEU A 9 0.62 10.86 -19.89
CA LEU A 9 1.16 12.21 -20.05
C LEU A 9 2.69 12.23 -20.07
N SER A 10 3.35 11.42 -19.25
CA SER A 10 4.81 11.30 -19.25
C SER A 10 5.33 10.75 -20.58
N TYR A 11 4.74 9.65 -21.06
CA TYR A 11 5.17 8.96 -22.28
C TYR A 11 4.81 9.74 -23.54
N VAL A 12 3.57 10.24 -23.62
CA VAL A 12 3.11 11.12 -24.70
C VAL A 12 3.91 12.43 -24.68
N GLY A 13 4.23 12.97 -23.51
CA GLY A 13 5.09 14.13 -23.35
C GLY A 13 6.49 13.90 -23.93
N VAL A 14 7.14 12.78 -23.60
CA VAL A 14 8.45 12.41 -24.19
C VAL A 14 8.35 12.29 -25.69
N ILE A 15 7.34 11.58 -26.20
CA ILE A 15 7.17 11.37 -27.64
C ILE A 15 6.97 12.72 -28.34
N LEU A 16 6.06 13.56 -27.85
CA LEU A 16 5.80 14.88 -28.43
C LEU A 16 7.04 15.77 -28.40
N ILE A 17 7.76 15.81 -27.28
CA ILE A 17 9.00 16.60 -27.16
C ILE A 17 10.06 16.05 -28.11
N SER A 18 10.23 14.74 -28.19
CA SER A 18 11.18 14.08 -29.09
C SER A 18 10.85 14.37 -30.56
N ILE A 19 9.57 14.27 -30.96
CA ILE A 19 9.10 14.61 -32.30
C ILE A 19 9.36 16.09 -32.59
N THR A 20 9.02 16.98 -31.67
CA THR A 20 9.19 18.43 -31.85
C THR A 20 10.67 18.78 -32.03
N LEU A 21 11.55 18.20 -31.20
CA LEU A 21 13.00 18.40 -31.30
C LEU A 21 13.58 17.79 -32.57
N PHE A 22 13.09 16.63 -33.00
CA PHE A 22 13.49 16.01 -34.26
C PHE A 22 13.07 16.86 -35.48
N LEU A 23 11.84 17.36 -35.49
CA LEU A 23 11.36 18.27 -36.53
C LEU A 23 12.13 19.58 -36.53
N ALA A 24 12.43 20.14 -35.36
CA ALA A 24 13.24 21.34 -35.23
C ALA A 24 14.68 21.12 -35.73
N ALA A 25 15.32 20.00 -35.37
CA ALA A 25 16.65 19.64 -35.86
C ALA A 25 16.65 19.42 -37.39
N GLY A 26 15.63 18.73 -37.92
CA GLY A 26 15.45 18.54 -39.36
C GLY A 26 15.26 19.86 -40.11
N PHE A 27 14.43 20.76 -39.57
CA PHE A 27 14.25 22.11 -40.11
C PHE A 27 15.55 22.89 -40.13
N LEU A 28 16.31 22.89 -39.02
CA LEU A 28 17.61 23.55 -38.95
C LEU A 28 18.62 22.97 -39.95
N LEU A 29 18.61 21.66 -40.16
CA LEU A 29 19.50 20.98 -41.10
C LEU A 29 19.16 21.34 -42.55
N ILE A 30 17.86 21.33 -42.91
CA ILE A 30 17.39 21.77 -44.23
C ILE A 30 17.77 23.23 -44.47
N PHE A 31 17.54 24.09 -43.47
CA PHE A 31 17.86 25.50 -43.55
C PHE A 31 19.37 25.72 -43.72
N ALA A 32 20.21 25.00 -42.97
CA ALA A 32 21.67 25.09 -43.08
C ALA A 32 22.20 24.65 -44.47
N ILE A 33 21.55 23.67 -45.12
CA ILE A 33 21.93 23.18 -46.44
C ILE A 33 21.47 24.14 -47.56
N THR A 34 20.25 24.68 -47.45
CA THR A 34 19.60 25.39 -48.55
C THR A 34 19.72 26.91 -48.46
N GLY A 35 19.91 27.46 -47.26
CA GLY A 35 20.04 28.91 -47.02
C GLY A 35 18.74 29.71 -47.22
N ASP A 36 17.60 29.06 -47.43
CA ASP A 36 16.29 29.69 -47.63
C ASP A 36 15.20 28.90 -46.88
N VAL A 37 14.22 29.60 -46.29
CA VAL A 37 13.06 29.00 -45.60
C VAL A 37 12.08 28.39 -46.60
N LYS A 38 12.00 28.93 -47.84
CA LYS A 38 11.07 28.49 -48.88
C LYS A 38 11.49 27.19 -49.59
N SER A 39 12.71 26.71 -49.34
CA SER A 39 13.24 25.48 -49.92
C SER A 39 12.52 24.21 -49.43
N ILE A 40 11.78 24.27 -48.32
CA ILE A 40 10.98 23.14 -47.80
C ILE A 40 9.89 22.72 -48.80
N GLU A 41 9.29 23.69 -49.50
CA GLU A 41 8.28 23.43 -50.54
C GLU A 41 8.89 22.74 -51.78
N HIS A 42 10.19 22.91 -52.00
CA HIS A 42 10.92 22.37 -53.15
C HIS A 42 11.71 21.08 -52.87
N LEU A 43 11.81 20.64 -51.60
CA LEU A 43 12.50 19.40 -51.21
C LEU A 43 11.94 18.15 -51.89
N TYR A 44 10.63 18.12 -52.13
CA TYR A 44 9.98 17.01 -52.83
C TYR A 44 10.11 17.10 -54.36
N LYS A 45 10.50 18.28 -54.88
CA LYS A 45 10.39 18.58 -56.31
C LYS A 45 11.70 18.65 -57.09
N ASN A 46 12.87 18.62 -56.44
CA ASN A 46 14.15 18.64 -57.17
C ASN A 46 15.29 17.98 -56.37
N SER A 47 15.55 16.70 -56.61
CA SER A 47 16.79 16.03 -56.18
C SER A 47 17.98 16.27 -57.13
N TYR A 48 17.92 17.29 -58.00
CA TYR A 48 18.91 17.52 -59.07
C TYR A 48 19.52 18.93 -59.16
N LEU A 49 19.21 19.86 -58.26
CA LEU A 49 19.75 21.22 -58.33
C LEU A 49 20.46 21.59 -57.03
N GLN A 50 21.79 21.41 -57.02
CA GLN A 50 22.62 22.16 -56.09
C GLN A 50 22.44 23.66 -56.41
N LYS A 51 21.70 24.36 -55.53
CA LYS A 51 21.62 25.83 -55.43
C LYS A 51 21.04 26.52 -56.68
N PRO A 52 19.71 26.51 -56.87
CA PRO A 52 19.09 27.12 -58.05
C PRO A 52 19.28 28.65 -58.08
N LEU A 53 19.68 29.12 -59.27
CA LEU A 53 19.54 30.52 -59.67
C LEU A 53 18.05 30.88 -59.71
N THR A 54 17.70 32.15 -59.59
CA THR A 54 16.33 32.61 -59.86
C THR A 54 16.01 32.45 -61.35
N ALA A 55 14.73 32.42 -61.73
CA ALA A 55 14.34 32.31 -63.14
C ALA A 55 14.95 33.42 -64.02
N ALA A 56 15.12 34.63 -63.46
CA ALA A 56 15.78 35.74 -64.14
C ALA A 56 17.29 35.49 -64.32
N GLU A 57 17.98 35.02 -63.28
CA GLU A 57 19.40 34.66 -63.33
C GLU A 57 19.68 33.51 -64.32
N GLU A 58 18.79 32.52 -64.36
CA GLU A 58 18.90 31.39 -65.29
C GLU A 58 18.65 31.81 -66.74
N SER A 59 17.73 32.75 -66.97
CA SER A 59 17.55 33.39 -68.27
C SER A 59 18.82 34.11 -68.72
N VAL A 60 19.40 34.95 -67.86
CA VAL A 60 20.64 35.68 -68.18
C VAL A 60 21.81 34.72 -68.45
N PHE A 61 21.92 33.64 -67.67
CA PHE A 61 22.94 32.61 -67.93
C PHE A 61 22.75 31.93 -69.29
N LEU A 62 21.50 31.61 -69.67
CA LEU A 62 21.20 31.03 -70.98
C LEU A 62 21.53 31.99 -72.12
N ASP A 63 21.22 33.28 -71.98
CA ASP A 63 21.55 34.31 -72.97
C ASP A 63 23.07 34.44 -73.15
N LEU A 64 23.83 34.51 -72.06
CA LEU A 64 25.30 34.54 -72.10
C LEU A 64 25.88 33.26 -72.70
N LYS A 65 25.31 32.09 -72.39
CA LYS A 65 25.72 30.81 -72.97
C LYS A 65 25.47 30.74 -74.47
N LEU A 66 24.38 31.32 -74.95
CA LEU A 66 24.09 31.44 -76.38
C LEU A 66 25.09 32.38 -77.08
N LEU A 67 25.44 33.51 -76.46
CA LEU A 67 26.49 34.41 -76.95
C LEU A 67 27.85 33.70 -77.00
N ALA A 68 28.22 32.97 -75.95
CA ALA A 68 29.47 32.21 -75.87
C ALA A 68 29.60 31.17 -77.01
N LYS A 69 28.50 30.53 -77.40
CA LYS A 69 28.49 29.52 -78.47
C LYS A 69 28.49 30.11 -79.87
N ASN A 70 27.76 31.21 -80.09
CA ASN A 70 27.49 31.73 -81.42
C ASN A 70 28.40 32.90 -81.81
N ASN A 71 28.69 33.81 -80.88
CA ASN A 71 29.47 35.04 -81.10
C ASN A 71 30.27 35.41 -79.83
N PRO A 72 31.33 34.65 -79.49
CA PRO A 72 32.05 34.81 -78.22
C PRO A 72 32.67 36.21 -78.04
N GLU A 73 33.07 36.89 -79.12
CA GLU A 73 33.67 38.23 -79.04
C GLU A 73 32.72 39.29 -78.46
N GLN A 74 31.40 39.09 -78.54
CA GLN A 74 30.43 40.01 -77.93
C GLN A 74 30.50 40.00 -76.39
N LEU A 75 31.07 38.95 -75.79
CA LEU A 75 31.30 38.87 -74.36
C LEU A 75 32.47 39.75 -73.89
N LEU A 76 33.16 40.43 -74.81
CA LEU A 76 34.15 41.47 -74.49
C LEU A 76 33.54 42.89 -74.56
N ASN A 77 32.28 43.03 -75.00
CA ASN A 77 31.61 44.32 -75.07
C ASN A 77 30.94 44.67 -73.74
N GLU A 78 31.58 45.57 -72.97
CA GLU A 78 31.09 45.98 -71.65
C GLU A 78 29.68 46.60 -71.67
N GLU A 79 29.32 47.38 -72.70
CA GLU A 79 27.99 48.01 -72.76
C GLU A 79 26.88 46.98 -72.94
N GLN A 80 27.16 45.90 -73.68
CA GLN A 80 26.21 44.82 -73.89
C GLN A 80 26.02 43.98 -72.63
N LEU A 81 27.11 43.70 -71.90
CA LEU A 81 27.04 42.96 -70.63
C LEU A 81 26.33 43.76 -69.54
N LYS A 82 26.57 45.08 -69.44
CA LYS A 82 25.86 45.96 -68.50
C LYS A 82 24.35 45.98 -68.72
N LYS A 83 23.88 45.80 -69.96
CA LYS A 83 22.43 45.71 -70.25
C LYS A 83 21.80 44.41 -69.75
N LEU A 84 22.57 43.34 -69.60
CA LEU A 84 22.11 42.06 -69.06
C LEU A 84 22.14 42.02 -67.53
N GLU A 85 22.83 42.98 -66.90
CA GLU A 85 22.83 43.15 -65.45
C GLU A 85 21.56 43.86 -64.98
N HIS A 86 20.63 43.09 -64.41
CA HIS A 86 19.43 43.63 -63.78
C HIS A 86 19.28 43.09 -62.35
N GLY A 87 19.06 43.99 -61.39
CA GLY A 87 18.94 43.63 -59.97
C GLY A 87 20.27 43.17 -59.35
N ASP A 88 20.25 42.01 -58.69
CA ASP A 88 21.38 41.46 -57.95
C ASP A 88 22.27 40.51 -58.77
N ILE A 89 22.00 40.36 -60.07
CA ILE A 89 22.77 39.51 -60.98
C ILE A 89 24.15 40.12 -61.19
N LYS A 90 25.20 39.33 -60.94
CA LYS A 90 26.58 39.73 -61.24
C LYS A 90 27.17 38.81 -62.30
N ILE A 91 27.78 39.38 -63.32
CA ILE A 91 28.38 38.68 -64.45
C ILE A 91 29.90 38.85 -64.38
N VAL A 92 30.62 37.77 -64.66
CA VAL A 92 32.07 37.79 -64.82
C VAL A 92 32.43 37.05 -66.10
N VAL A 93 33.29 37.65 -66.91
CA VAL A 93 33.86 37.04 -68.11
C VAL A 93 35.37 36.98 -67.94
N ARG A 94 35.91 35.78 -68.06
CA ARG A 94 37.35 35.50 -68.01
C ARG A 94 37.82 35.06 -69.40
N LYS A 95 38.94 35.60 -69.86
CA LYS A 95 39.67 35.13 -71.04
C LYS A 95 41.06 34.69 -70.58
N VAL A 96 41.40 33.42 -70.81
CA VAL A 96 42.60 32.77 -70.25
C VAL A 96 42.62 32.91 -68.72
N ASN A 97 43.53 33.71 -68.16
CA ASN A 97 43.65 33.95 -66.72
C ASN A 97 43.17 35.35 -66.29
N ASP A 98 42.85 36.23 -67.25
CA ASP A 98 42.51 37.62 -66.97
C ASP A 98 40.99 37.83 -66.96
N ILE A 99 40.54 38.67 -66.02
CA ILE A 99 39.13 39.04 -65.90
C ILE A 99 38.85 40.25 -66.79
N GLU A 100 38.45 39.96 -68.03
CA GLU A 100 38.05 40.96 -69.02
C GLU A 100 36.89 41.79 -68.51
N TYR A 101 35.84 41.13 -68.01
CA TYR A 101 34.67 41.79 -67.44
C TYR A 101 34.33 41.27 -66.06
N ALA A 102 34.00 42.19 -65.16
CA ALA A 102 33.35 41.90 -63.89
C ALA A 102 32.35 43.00 -63.59
N SER A 103 31.17 42.64 -63.09
CA SER A 103 30.19 43.63 -62.63
C SER A 103 30.84 44.62 -61.66
N PRO A 104 30.48 45.92 -61.70
CA PRO A 104 31.13 46.97 -60.89
C PRO A 104 31.14 46.74 -59.37
N ALA A 105 30.23 45.90 -58.87
CA ALA A 105 30.13 45.54 -57.46
C ALA A 105 31.09 44.41 -57.03
N LEU A 106 31.85 43.81 -57.96
CA LEU A 106 32.79 42.73 -57.69
C LEU A 106 34.25 43.24 -57.78
N ASP A 107 35.08 42.78 -56.84
CA ASP A 107 36.51 43.08 -56.83
C ASP A 107 37.26 42.14 -57.78
N LYS A 108 37.78 42.68 -58.89
CA LYS A 108 38.52 41.93 -59.92
C LYS A 108 39.71 41.14 -59.34
N LEU A 109 40.42 41.69 -58.36
CA LEU A 109 41.59 41.03 -57.75
C LEU A 109 41.20 39.80 -56.91
N GLY A 110 40.07 39.85 -56.22
CA GLY A 110 39.53 38.70 -55.46
C GLY A 110 38.94 37.61 -56.36
N LEU A 111 38.45 37.96 -57.55
CA LEU A 111 37.86 37.02 -58.50
C LEU A 111 38.89 36.03 -59.08
N VAL A 112 40.09 36.51 -59.41
CA VAL A 112 41.15 35.66 -60.01
C VAL A 112 41.56 34.52 -59.07
N GLN A 113 41.56 34.76 -57.75
CA GLN A 113 41.99 33.77 -56.75
C GLN A 113 40.88 32.78 -56.36
N SER A 114 39.62 33.20 -56.41
CA SER A 114 38.49 32.42 -55.88
C SER A 114 37.70 31.66 -56.96
N LEU A 115 37.81 32.03 -58.24
CA LEU A 115 37.07 31.37 -59.32
C LEU A 115 37.75 30.06 -59.77
N PRO A 116 36.98 29.01 -60.09
CA PRO A 116 37.53 27.74 -60.55
C PRO A 116 38.26 27.87 -61.89
N MET A 117 39.26 27.01 -62.14
CA MET A 117 39.97 26.91 -63.42
C MET A 117 39.04 26.49 -64.57
N PHE A 118 39.42 26.73 -65.82
CA PHE A 118 38.69 26.30 -67.01
C PHE A 118 38.47 24.76 -67.01
N GLU A 119 37.26 24.32 -67.35
CA GLU A 119 36.88 22.90 -67.41
C GLU A 119 36.10 22.60 -68.71
N GLU A 120 36.78 22.02 -69.72
CA GLU A 120 36.20 21.76 -71.04
C GLU A 120 34.90 20.92 -70.98
N THR A 121 34.84 19.94 -70.07
CA THR A 121 33.71 19.03 -69.92
C THR A 121 32.45 19.69 -69.38
N ASN A 122 32.55 20.88 -68.76
CA ASN A 122 31.42 21.60 -68.17
C ASN A 122 30.54 20.70 -67.26
N ILE A 123 31.16 19.80 -66.47
CA ILE A 123 30.43 18.92 -65.55
C ILE A 123 30.12 19.69 -64.26
N ASN A 124 31.10 20.42 -63.72
CA ASN A 124 30.94 21.20 -62.49
C ASN A 124 30.63 22.67 -62.79
N THR A 125 29.41 22.92 -63.25
CA THR A 125 28.99 24.27 -63.67
C THR A 125 28.41 25.10 -62.54
N ARG A 126 28.18 24.56 -61.34
CA ARG A 126 27.55 25.32 -60.24
C ARG A 126 28.28 25.09 -58.93
N ASP A 127 28.59 26.16 -58.21
CA ASP A 127 29.14 26.07 -56.85
C ASP A 127 28.95 27.36 -56.03
N THR A 128 29.41 27.38 -54.78
CA THR A 128 29.51 28.58 -53.94
C THR A 128 30.96 28.84 -53.56
N ILE A 129 31.42 30.05 -53.83
CA ILE A 129 32.74 30.53 -53.40
C ILE A 129 32.60 31.55 -52.29
N LYS A 130 33.60 31.63 -51.41
CA LYS A 130 33.74 32.71 -50.44
C LYS A 130 34.63 33.79 -51.04
N MET A 131 34.14 35.02 -51.09
CA MET A 131 34.88 36.19 -51.55
C MET A 131 34.89 37.24 -50.42
N LYS A 132 36.07 37.50 -49.84
CA LYS A 132 36.20 38.31 -48.62
C LYS A 132 35.23 37.83 -47.52
N ASP A 133 34.26 38.66 -47.13
CA ASP A 133 33.26 38.38 -46.10
C ASP A 133 31.87 38.04 -46.66
N SER A 134 31.78 37.61 -47.91
CA SER A 134 30.50 37.23 -48.52
C SER A 134 30.63 35.98 -49.37
N PHE A 135 29.64 35.10 -49.26
CA PHE A 135 29.53 33.93 -50.13
C PHE A 135 28.80 34.30 -51.42
N PHE A 136 29.25 33.77 -52.54
CA PHE A 136 28.61 33.91 -53.84
C PHE A 136 28.33 32.54 -54.42
N THR A 137 27.09 32.29 -54.82
CA THR A 137 26.76 31.11 -55.65
C THR A 137 26.90 31.50 -57.10
N TYR A 138 27.54 30.67 -57.92
CA TYR A 138 27.72 30.93 -59.34
C TYR A 138 27.23 29.78 -60.20
N VAL A 139 26.91 30.12 -61.46
CA VAL A 139 26.81 29.18 -62.57
C VAL A 139 27.81 29.58 -63.64
N LYS A 140 28.61 28.61 -64.07
CA LYS A 140 29.77 28.74 -64.97
C LYS A 140 29.49 28.05 -66.30
N PHE A 141 29.99 28.62 -67.38
CA PHE A 141 30.11 27.94 -68.66
C PHE A 141 31.45 28.27 -69.30
N ASP A 142 32.20 27.22 -69.62
CA ASP A 142 33.50 27.29 -70.28
C ASP A 142 33.35 27.06 -71.78
N PHE A 143 34.03 27.91 -72.56
CA PHE A 143 33.97 27.94 -74.03
C PHE A 143 35.31 28.41 -74.62
N TYR A 144 35.45 28.34 -75.94
CA TYR A 144 36.61 28.90 -76.64
C TYR A 144 36.22 30.14 -77.44
N PHE A 145 37.05 31.17 -77.41
CA PHE A 145 36.93 32.32 -78.31
C PHE A 145 37.32 31.94 -79.75
N SER A 146 37.07 32.85 -80.71
CA SER A 146 37.35 32.60 -82.13
C SER A 146 38.84 32.34 -82.41
N ASP A 147 39.71 32.89 -81.56
CA ASP A 147 41.17 32.71 -81.57
C ASP A 147 41.65 31.43 -80.85
N LYS A 148 40.72 30.56 -80.42
CA LYS A 148 40.95 29.35 -79.60
C LYS A 148 41.49 29.60 -78.19
N SER A 149 41.48 30.85 -77.71
CA SER A 149 41.76 31.11 -76.30
C SER A 149 40.59 30.64 -75.42
N GLU A 150 40.92 30.23 -74.20
CA GLU A 150 39.94 29.76 -73.22
C GLU A 150 39.08 30.92 -72.70
N GLY A 151 37.77 30.72 -72.61
CA GLY A 151 36.81 31.67 -72.08
C GLY A 151 35.93 31.03 -71.01
N SER A 152 35.62 31.77 -69.95
CA SER A 152 34.66 31.34 -68.93
C SER A 152 33.68 32.48 -68.63
N ILE A 153 32.38 32.19 -68.65
CA ILE A 153 31.35 33.08 -68.12
C ILE A 153 30.89 32.58 -66.75
N PHE A 154 30.65 33.51 -65.83
CA PHE A 154 30.06 33.24 -64.52
C PHE A 154 28.88 34.17 -64.30
N VAL A 155 27.73 33.60 -63.95
CA VAL A 155 26.59 34.34 -63.39
C VAL A 155 26.54 34.06 -61.90
N MET A 156 26.74 35.09 -61.10
CA MET A 156 26.96 35.02 -59.67
C MET A 156 25.85 35.76 -58.91
N ARG A 157 25.46 35.18 -57.77
CA ARG A 157 24.54 35.77 -56.79
C ARG A 157 25.19 35.78 -55.42
N LYS A 158 25.13 36.93 -54.74
CA LYS A 158 25.52 37.02 -53.33
C LYS A 158 24.57 36.14 -52.50
N ALA A 159 25.10 35.17 -51.76
CA ALA A 159 24.32 34.40 -50.81
C ALA A 159 23.74 35.36 -49.76
N SER A 160 22.48 35.16 -49.38
CA SER A 160 21.85 36.04 -48.39
C SER A 160 22.62 36.00 -47.07
N SER A 161 22.82 37.15 -46.41
CA SER A 161 23.50 37.23 -45.11
C SER A 161 22.84 36.34 -44.02
N TYR A 162 21.55 35.99 -44.18
CA TYR A 162 20.85 35.05 -43.31
C TYR A 162 21.38 33.61 -43.42
N ALA A 163 21.78 33.17 -44.61
CA ALA A 163 22.35 31.83 -44.83
C ALA A 163 23.75 31.70 -44.18
N GLU A 164 24.49 32.81 -44.11
CA GLU A 164 25.82 32.86 -43.49
C GLU A 164 25.71 32.78 -41.97
N LEU A 165 24.87 33.64 -41.36
CA LEU A 165 24.63 33.68 -39.92
C LEU A 165 24.11 32.35 -39.36
N THR A 166 23.25 31.68 -40.12
CA THR A 166 22.65 30.41 -39.68
C THR A 166 23.59 29.22 -39.80
N ARG A 167 24.45 29.19 -40.82
CA ARG A 167 25.46 28.14 -40.94
C ARG A 167 26.49 28.20 -39.81
N GLU A 168 26.90 29.40 -39.40
CA GLU A 168 27.80 29.58 -38.26
C GLU A 168 27.12 29.31 -36.91
N SER A 169 25.84 29.68 -36.76
CA SER A 169 25.08 29.49 -35.51
C SER A 169 24.52 28.07 -35.33
N PHE A 170 24.42 27.28 -36.41
CA PHE A 170 23.85 25.93 -36.41
C PHE A 170 24.43 24.99 -35.33
N PRO A 171 25.77 24.79 -35.21
CA PRO A 171 26.32 23.86 -34.21
C PRO A 171 25.98 24.27 -32.78
N ILE A 172 25.93 25.58 -32.49
CA ILE A 172 25.58 26.10 -31.17
C ILE A 172 24.11 25.84 -30.86
N LEU A 173 23.22 26.16 -31.81
CA LEU A 173 21.78 25.95 -31.63
C LEU A 173 21.44 24.47 -31.50
N PHE A 174 22.10 23.61 -32.29
CA PHE A 174 21.96 22.16 -32.20
C PHE A 174 22.44 21.64 -30.84
N ALA A 175 23.59 22.10 -30.34
CA ALA A 175 24.09 21.73 -29.02
C ALA A 175 23.15 22.16 -27.88
N LEU A 176 22.59 23.37 -27.94
CA LEU A 176 21.60 23.86 -26.97
C LEU A 176 20.32 23.02 -26.99
N LEU A 177 19.85 22.65 -28.18
CA LEU A 177 18.67 21.80 -28.35
C LEU A 177 18.90 20.40 -27.77
N LEU A 178 20.09 19.82 -27.98
CA LEU A 178 20.48 18.54 -27.39
C LEU A 178 20.57 18.62 -25.85
N LEU A 179 21.16 19.69 -25.32
CA LEU A 179 21.24 19.91 -23.88
C LEU A 179 19.84 20.03 -23.25
N LEU A 180 18.95 20.78 -23.87
CA LEU A 180 17.56 20.90 -23.44
C LEU A 180 16.83 19.55 -23.48
N PHE A 181 17.07 18.74 -24.50
CA PHE A 181 16.52 17.38 -24.60
C PHE A 181 16.96 16.49 -23.42
N VAL A 182 18.26 16.46 -23.12
CA VAL A 182 18.82 15.66 -22.01
C VAL A 182 18.25 16.13 -20.67
N MET A 183 18.15 17.44 -20.45
CA MET A 183 17.59 18.02 -19.23
C MET A 183 16.12 17.63 -19.03
N ILE A 184 15.30 17.68 -20.09
CA ILE A 184 13.89 17.29 -20.02
C ILE A 184 13.75 15.80 -19.71
N ILE A 185 14.53 14.93 -20.37
CA ILE A 185 14.51 13.49 -20.10
C ILE A 185 14.91 13.21 -18.65
N GLY A 186 15.97 13.86 -18.16
CA GLY A 186 16.43 13.72 -16.78
C GLY A 186 15.36 14.14 -15.76
N LEU A 187 14.73 15.30 -15.97
CA LEU A 187 13.66 15.80 -15.12
C LEU A 187 12.47 14.84 -15.08
N LEU A 188 12.03 14.35 -16.24
CA LEU A 188 10.89 13.44 -16.32
C LEU A 188 11.19 12.09 -15.65
N ASN A 189 12.37 11.52 -15.87
CA ASN A 189 12.82 10.30 -15.19
C ASN A 189 12.83 10.47 -13.67
N TYR A 190 13.30 11.62 -13.19
CA TYR A 190 13.27 11.94 -11.76
C TYR A 190 11.83 11.99 -11.20
N LEU A 191 10.90 12.64 -11.91
CA LEU A 191 9.50 12.74 -11.50
C LEU A 191 8.81 11.36 -11.48
N VAL A 192 9.02 10.52 -12.51
CA VAL A 192 8.47 9.15 -12.56
C VAL A 192 9.06 8.29 -11.44
N SER A 193 10.37 8.36 -11.22
CA SER A 193 11.04 7.61 -10.17
C SER A 193 10.47 7.95 -8.78
N ARG A 194 10.32 9.25 -8.49
CA ARG A 194 9.81 9.73 -7.20
C ARG A 194 8.33 9.43 -6.99
N SER A 195 7.50 9.53 -8.02
CA SER A 195 6.04 9.40 -7.90
C SER A 195 5.50 7.98 -8.08
N ILE A 196 6.28 7.08 -8.70
CA ILE A 196 5.79 5.74 -9.06
C ILE A 196 6.77 4.64 -8.62
N ILE A 197 8.03 4.70 -9.07
CA ILE A 197 8.98 3.58 -8.88
C ILE A 197 9.29 3.38 -7.39
N LYS A 198 9.60 4.46 -6.67
CA LYS A 198 9.98 4.38 -5.25
C LYS A 198 8.83 3.85 -4.36
N PRO A 199 7.57 4.34 -4.46
CA PRO A 199 6.45 3.75 -3.73
C PRO A 199 6.21 2.26 -4.02
N ILE A 200 6.31 1.83 -5.30
CA ILE A 200 6.14 0.41 -5.66
C ILE A 200 7.25 -0.46 -5.04
N SER A 201 8.48 0.05 -5.00
CA SER A 201 9.59 -0.65 -4.35
C SER A 201 9.36 -0.84 -2.85
N ILE A 202 8.75 0.14 -2.17
CA ILE A 202 8.40 0.03 -0.74
C ILE A 202 7.34 -1.07 -0.55
N LEU A 203 6.33 -1.15 -1.42
CA LEU A 203 5.32 -2.21 -1.33
C LEU A 203 5.94 -3.60 -1.59
N LYS A 204 6.87 -3.70 -2.55
CA LYS A 204 7.62 -4.94 -2.79
C LYS A 204 8.41 -5.39 -1.56
N GLU A 205 9.13 -4.47 -0.93
CA GLU A 205 9.88 -4.76 0.31
C GLU A 205 8.94 -5.14 1.45
N GLY A 206 7.82 -4.42 1.62
CA GLY A 206 6.79 -4.74 2.59
C GLY A 206 6.18 -6.13 2.39
N ALA A 207 5.94 -6.53 1.13
CA ALA A 207 5.44 -7.87 0.80
C ALA A 207 6.46 -8.98 1.17
N GLU A 208 7.76 -8.78 0.90
CA GLU A 208 8.79 -9.74 1.31
C GLU A 208 8.91 -9.84 2.84
N ARG A 209 8.76 -8.73 3.58
CA ARG A 209 8.74 -8.74 5.05
C ARG A 209 7.53 -9.48 5.61
N ILE A 210 6.34 -9.27 5.05
CA ILE A 210 5.14 -10.03 5.41
C ILE A 210 5.36 -11.53 5.16
N LYS A 211 5.94 -11.89 4.02
CA LYS A 211 6.25 -13.27 3.65
C LYS A 211 7.26 -13.93 4.60
N SER A 212 8.21 -13.18 5.15
CA SER A 212 9.14 -13.69 6.18
C SER A 212 8.55 -13.70 7.60
N GLY A 213 7.29 -13.26 7.77
CA GLY A 213 6.59 -13.22 9.05
C GLY A 213 6.85 -11.95 9.87
N ASP A 214 7.64 -11.01 9.35
CA ASP A 214 7.86 -9.72 10.00
C ASP A 214 6.70 -8.77 9.68
N LEU A 215 5.83 -8.56 10.67
CA LEU A 215 4.73 -7.61 10.61
C LEU A 215 5.01 -6.33 11.41
N ASN A 216 6.24 -6.13 11.91
CA ASN A 216 6.59 -4.99 12.77
C ASN A 216 7.18 -3.83 11.97
N PHE A 217 6.42 -3.36 11.00
CA PHE A 217 6.76 -2.20 10.19
C PHE A 217 5.51 -1.42 9.79
N GLU A 218 5.72 -0.26 9.17
CA GLU A 218 4.65 0.63 8.73
C GLU A 218 4.90 1.05 7.27
N ILE A 219 3.86 1.00 6.46
CA ILE A 219 3.87 1.59 5.11
C ILE A 219 3.19 2.96 5.17
N LYS A 220 4.00 4.01 5.05
CA LYS A 220 3.51 5.40 5.07
C LYS A 220 2.83 5.75 3.74
N ALA A 221 1.56 6.13 3.80
CA ALA A 221 0.86 6.71 2.68
C ALA A 221 1.23 8.20 2.55
N THR A 222 2.20 8.51 1.69
CA THR A 222 2.69 9.89 1.48
C THR A 222 1.97 10.66 0.38
N SER A 223 1.03 10.02 -0.32
CA SER A 223 0.32 10.60 -1.46
C SER A 223 -1.20 10.43 -1.33
N ASN A 224 -1.95 11.34 -1.94
CA ASN A 224 -3.43 11.32 -2.00
C ASN A 224 -3.95 10.75 -3.32
N ASP A 225 -3.10 10.05 -4.07
CA ASP A 225 -3.45 9.44 -5.34
C ASP A 225 -3.70 7.94 -5.24
N GLU A 226 -3.81 7.27 -6.39
CA GLU A 226 -4.10 5.84 -6.48
C GLU A 226 -2.98 4.99 -5.86
N ILE A 227 -1.71 5.43 -5.91
CA ILE A 227 -0.58 4.78 -5.21
C ILE A 227 -0.72 4.98 -3.71
N GLY A 228 -1.07 6.19 -3.28
CA GLY A 228 -1.37 6.48 -1.89
C GLY A 228 -2.53 5.66 -1.34
N GLN A 229 -3.59 5.48 -2.12
CA GLN A 229 -4.70 4.59 -1.78
C GLN A 229 -4.25 3.15 -1.66
N LEU A 230 -3.49 2.63 -2.63
CA LEU A 230 -2.93 1.28 -2.58
C LEU A 230 -2.05 1.08 -1.33
N ASN A 231 -1.22 2.06 -0.97
CA ASN A 231 -0.42 2.02 0.25
C ASN A 231 -1.30 1.93 1.51
N ARG A 232 -2.41 2.67 1.57
CA ARG A 232 -3.37 2.61 2.69
C ARG A 232 -4.03 1.24 2.79
N GLU A 233 -4.54 0.72 1.68
CA GLU A 233 -5.19 -0.60 1.63
C GLU A 233 -4.22 -1.73 1.99
N PHE A 234 -2.96 -1.65 1.53
CA PHE A 234 -1.92 -2.60 1.89
C PHE A 234 -1.53 -2.52 3.37
N GLU A 235 -1.42 -1.32 3.93
CA GLU A 235 -1.16 -1.12 5.36
C GLU A 235 -2.32 -1.65 6.24
N GLU A 236 -3.58 -1.45 5.82
CA GLU A 236 -4.73 -2.05 6.50
C GLU A 236 -4.69 -3.59 6.47
N MET A 237 -4.34 -4.18 5.32
CA MET A 237 -4.15 -5.62 5.20
C MET A 237 -3.07 -6.13 6.16
N ARG A 238 -1.92 -5.46 6.20
CA ARG A 238 -0.81 -5.79 7.12
C ARG A 238 -1.25 -5.69 8.59
N LYS A 239 -1.99 -4.65 8.98
CA LYS A 239 -2.53 -4.47 10.33
C LYS A 239 -3.48 -5.60 10.71
N LYS A 240 -4.47 -5.91 9.86
CA LYS A 240 -5.41 -7.02 10.10
C LYS A 240 -4.71 -8.36 10.21
N LEU A 241 -3.71 -8.60 9.38
CA LEU A 241 -2.90 -9.82 9.46
C LEU A 241 -2.14 -9.89 10.79
N LYS A 242 -1.53 -8.78 11.23
CA LYS A 242 -0.82 -8.71 12.52
C LYS A 242 -1.77 -8.98 13.69
N GLU A 243 -2.94 -8.37 13.68
CA GLU A 243 -3.97 -8.60 14.70
C GLU A 243 -4.41 -10.07 14.72
N SER A 244 -4.66 -10.68 13.55
CA SER A 244 -5.02 -12.09 13.43
C SER A 244 -3.94 -13.03 13.96
N VAL A 245 -2.67 -12.77 13.64
CA VAL A 245 -1.54 -13.57 14.14
C VAL A 245 -1.39 -13.44 15.65
N ASN A 246 -1.48 -12.22 16.19
CA ASN A 246 -1.42 -11.99 17.63
C ASN A 246 -2.56 -12.71 18.36
N LEU A 247 -3.78 -12.62 17.84
CA LEU A 247 -4.94 -13.30 18.40
C LEU A 247 -4.76 -14.83 18.36
N GLN A 248 -4.23 -15.37 17.26
CA GLN A 248 -3.92 -16.80 17.15
C GLN A 248 -2.85 -17.23 18.18
N LEU A 249 -1.80 -16.45 18.38
CA LEU A 249 -0.78 -16.73 19.39
C LEU A 249 -1.37 -16.73 20.80
N GLN A 250 -2.21 -15.75 21.12
CA GLN A 250 -2.94 -15.70 22.39
C GLN A 250 -3.84 -16.92 22.58
N TYR A 251 -4.56 -17.36 21.54
CA TYR A 251 -5.37 -18.59 21.61
C TYR A 251 -4.52 -19.83 21.86
N GLU A 252 -3.36 -19.95 21.21
CA GLU A 252 -2.45 -21.09 21.40
C GLU A 252 -1.82 -21.09 22.80
N GLU A 253 -1.40 -19.93 23.31
CA GLU A 253 -0.94 -19.80 24.70
C GLU A 253 -2.04 -20.17 25.69
N ASN A 254 -3.24 -19.62 25.50
CA ASN A 254 -4.41 -19.93 26.30
C ASN A 254 -4.77 -21.42 26.25
N ARG A 255 -4.62 -22.08 25.10
CA ARG A 255 -4.87 -23.51 24.93
C ARG A 255 -3.82 -24.36 25.65
N LYS A 256 -2.54 -23.96 25.60
CA LYS A 256 -1.46 -24.65 26.33
C LYS A 256 -1.65 -24.55 27.83
N GLU A 257 -1.98 -23.36 28.33
CA GLU A 257 -2.29 -23.14 29.75
C GLU A 257 -3.48 -23.99 30.21
N LEU A 258 -4.56 -24.01 29.42
CA LEU A 258 -5.74 -24.85 29.68
C LEU A 258 -5.36 -26.33 29.82
N LEU A 259 -4.61 -26.88 28.87
CA LEU A 259 -4.19 -28.28 28.91
C LEU A 259 -3.28 -28.58 30.10
N SER A 260 -2.39 -27.65 30.46
CA SER A 260 -1.53 -27.77 31.64
C SER A 260 -2.36 -27.82 32.94
N ASN A 261 -3.33 -26.92 33.09
CA ASN A 261 -4.19 -26.85 34.27
C ASN A 261 -5.07 -28.10 34.41
N ILE A 262 -5.71 -28.55 33.33
CA ILE A 262 -6.48 -29.80 33.32
C ILE A 262 -5.61 -30.99 33.74
N SER A 263 -4.40 -31.09 33.18
CA SER A 263 -3.49 -32.18 33.51
C SER A 263 -3.10 -32.17 35.00
N HIS A 264 -2.89 -30.99 35.57
CA HIS A 264 -2.55 -30.84 36.98
C HIS A 264 -3.71 -31.21 37.91
N ASP A 265 -4.91 -30.71 37.61
CA ASP A 265 -6.12 -30.93 38.41
C ASP A 265 -6.63 -32.37 38.33
N LEU A 266 -6.41 -33.08 37.22
CA LEU A 266 -6.70 -34.52 37.12
C LEU A 266 -5.64 -35.37 37.81
N LYS A 267 -4.35 -35.00 37.74
CA LYS A 267 -3.25 -35.79 38.34
C LYS A 267 -3.36 -35.88 39.87
N THR A 268 -3.84 -34.83 40.52
CA THR A 268 -3.96 -34.75 42.00
C THR A 268 -4.92 -35.80 42.59
N PRO A 269 -6.19 -35.91 42.16
CA PRO A 269 -7.11 -36.94 42.63
C PRO A 269 -6.66 -38.34 42.21
N ILE A 270 -6.11 -38.53 40.99
CA ILE A 270 -5.55 -39.82 40.55
C ILE A 270 -4.44 -40.29 41.50
N THR A 271 -3.50 -39.41 41.83
CA THR A 271 -2.38 -39.74 42.75
C THR A 271 -2.91 -40.08 44.15
N SER A 272 -3.94 -39.38 44.61
CA SER A 272 -4.59 -39.69 45.89
C SER A 272 -5.24 -41.06 45.86
N ILE A 273 -6.03 -41.37 44.82
CA ILE A 273 -6.68 -42.67 44.63
C ILE A 273 -5.62 -43.79 44.64
N MET A 274 -4.55 -43.63 43.85
CA MET A 274 -3.45 -44.62 43.82
C MET A 274 -2.83 -44.83 45.21
N GLY A 275 -2.51 -43.76 45.95
CA GLY A 275 -1.91 -43.89 47.28
C GLY A 275 -2.82 -44.53 48.31
N TYR A 276 -4.14 -44.26 48.28
CA TYR A 276 -5.09 -44.95 49.14
C TYR A 276 -5.25 -46.43 48.74
N VAL A 277 -5.29 -46.75 47.44
CA VAL A 277 -5.34 -48.14 46.95
C VAL A 277 -4.06 -48.91 47.31
N GLU A 278 -2.89 -48.29 47.17
CA GLU A 278 -1.61 -48.85 47.61
C GLU A 278 -1.61 -49.11 49.13
N GLY A 279 -2.07 -48.15 49.93
CA GLY A 279 -2.18 -48.35 51.38
C GLY A 279 -3.16 -49.45 51.79
N ILE A 280 -4.21 -49.72 51.00
CA ILE A 280 -5.06 -50.90 51.17
C ILE A 280 -4.27 -52.17 50.84
N LYS A 281 -3.57 -52.19 49.70
CA LYS A 281 -2.80 -53.35 49.20
C LYS A 281 -1.64 -53.72 50.14
N ASP A 282 -0.97 -52.74 50.72
CA ASP A 282 0.17 -52.91 51.63
C ASP A 282 -0.26 -53.24 53.07
N GLY A 283 -1.58 -53.34 53.33
CA GLY A 283 -2.12 -53.69 54.64
C GLY A 283 -2.11 -52.57 55.67
N VAL A 284 -1.89 -51.31 55.26
CA VAL A 284 -1.92 -50.14 56.15
C VAL A 284 -3.34 -49.88 56.67
N ALA A 285 -4.35 -50.12 55.84
CA ALA A 285 -5.77 -50.08 56.20
C ALA A 285 -6.21 -51.35 56.96
N ASN A 286 -5.57 -51.61 58.10
CA ASN A 286 -5.67 -52.86 58.86
C ASN A 286 -6.89 -53.00 59.78
N THR A 287 -7.77 -52.01 59.84
CA THR A 287 -9.01 -52.07 60.63
C THR A 287 -10.23 -51.77 59.76
N PRO A 288 -11.43 -52.29 60.09
CA PRO A 288 -12.64 -52.00 59.35
C PRO A 288 -12.89 -50.49 59.18
N GLN A 289 -12.63 -49.70 60.22
CA GLN A 289 -12.81 -48.25 60.19
C GLN A 289 -11.81 -47.56 59.26
N LYS A 290 -10.54 -48.00 59.23
CA LYS A 290 -9.55 -47.46 58.29
C LYS A 290 -9.86 -47.86 56.85
N MET A 291 -10.27 -49.11 56.63
CA MET A 291 -10.68 -49.60 55.31
C MET A 291 -11.83 -48.76 54.75
N ASP A 292 -12.88 -48.56 55.55
CA ASP A 292 -14.03 -47.74 55.17
C ASP A 292 -13.62 -46.29 54.84
N LYS A 293 -12.75 -45.68 55.67
CA LYS A 293 -12.20 -44.35 55.39
C LYS A 293 -11.42 -44.28 54.08
N TYR A 294 -10.58 -45.28 53.79
CA TYR A 294 -9.77 -45.33 52.57
C TYR A 294 -10.67 -45.48 51.33
N LEU A 295 -11.60 -46.43 51.34
CA LEU A 295 -12.56 -46.65 50.26
C LEU A 295 -13.47 -45.42 50.04
N SER A 296 -13.96 -44.81 51.12
CA SER A 296 -14.73 -43.58 51.06
C SER A 296 -13.93 -42.44 50.42
N THR A 297 -12.63 -42.34 50.75
CA THR A 297 -11.76 -41.31 50.15
C THR A 297 -11.52 -41.58 48.66
N VAL A 298 -11.31 -42.83 48.26
CA VAL A 298 -11.19 -43.21 46.84
C VAL A 298 -12.47 -42.86 46.08
N TYR A 299 -13.64 -43.20 46.62
CA TYR A 299 -14.92 -42.90 46.01
C TYR A 299 -15.15 -41.39 45.85
N LEU A 300 -14.90 -40.60 46.91
CA LEU A 300 -15.01 -39.14 46.86
C LEU A 300 -14.07 -38.54 45.81
N LYS A 301 -12.81 -39.00 45.74
CA LYS A 301 -11.85 -38.51 44.74
C LYS A 301 -12.21 -38.88 43.30
N ALA A 302 -12.82 -40.04 43.08
CA ALA A 302 -13.32 -40.43 41.77
C ALA A 302 -14.52 -39.56 41.35
N ARG A 303 -15.42 -39.26 42.28
CA ARG A 303 -16.56 -38.36 42.04
C ARG A 303 -16.13 -36.91 41.80
N ASP A 304 -15.09 -36.44 42.51
CA ASP A 304 -14.47 -35.13 42.25
C ASP A 304 -13.96 -35.04 40.80
N MET A 305 -13.32 -36.11 40.29
CA MET A 305 -12.84 -36.17 38.89
C MET A 305 -13.98 -36.14 37.89
N ASP A 306 -15.05 -36.90 38.13
CA ASP A 306 -16.23 -36.96 37.26
C ASP A 306 -16.87 -35.56 37.10
N SER A 307 -17.08 -34.87 38.23
CA SER A 307 -17.57 -33.48 38.23
C SER A 307 -16.66 -32.53 37.46
N LEU A 308 -15.34 -32.67 37.60
CA LEU A 308 -14.38 -31.83 36.88
C LEU A 308 -14.42 -32.06 35.36
N ILE A 309 -14.59 -33.31 34.93
CA ILE A 309 -14.72 -33.67 33.52
C ILE A 309 -16.00 -33.05 32.93
N ASP A 310 -17.13 -33.14 33.65
CA ASP A 310 -18.40 -32.55 33.24
C ASP A 310 -18.32 -31.02 33.13
N GLU A 311 -17.70 -30.37 34.11
CA GLU A 311 -17.47 -28.93 34.09
C GLU A 311 -16.59 -28.51 32.90
N LEU A 312 -15.52 -29.26 32.63
CA LEU A 312 -14.63 -29.01 31.50
C LEU A 312 -15.37 -29.16 30.16
N PHE A 313 -16.18 -30.21 30.03
CA PHE A 313 -16.94 -30.47 28.81
C PHE A 313 -17.99 -29.38 28.56
N LEU A 314 -18.72 -28.98 29.59
CA LEU A 314 -19.66 -27.86 29.52
C LEU A 314 -18.96 -26.56 29.14
N PHE A 315 -17.84 -26.24 29.80
CA PHE A 315 -17.06 -25.06 29.49
C PHE A 315 -16.61 -25.05 28.03
N SER A 316 -16.11 -26.19 27.53
CA SER A 316 -15.70 -26.32 26.13
C SER A 316 -16.86 -26.10 25.15
N LYS A 317 -18.07 -26.59 25.45
CA LYS A 317 -19.26 -26.33 24.63
C LYS A 317 -19.67 -24.86 24.62
N LEU A 318 -19.65 -24.21 25.79
CA LEU A 318 -19.94 -22.79 25.93
C LEU A 318 -18.91 -21.94 25.17
N ASP A 319 -17.62 -22.24 25.30
CA ASP A 319 -16.55 -21.47 24.64
C ASP A 319 -16.58 -21.61 23.11
N LEU A 320 -16.98 -22.78 22.60
CA LEU A 320 -17.18 -23.03 21.18
C LEU A 320 -18.55 -22.55 20.65
N LYS A 321 -19.40 -21.94 21.49
CA LYS A 321 -20.78 -21.55 21.18
C LYS A 321 -21.63 -22.68 20.59
N LYS A 322 -21.39 -23.90 21.08
CA LYS A 322 -22.11 -25.12 20.68
C LYS A 322 -23.19 -25.52 21.67
N GLU A 323 -23.26 -24.85 22.81
CA GLU A 323 -24.32 -25.07 23.79
C GLU A 323 -25.61 -24.38 23.31
N LEU A 324 -26.71 -25.13 23.28
CA LEU A 324 -28.01 -24.59 22.92
C LEU A 324 -28.66 -23.95 24.15
N PHE A 325 -29.14 -22.72 24.00
CA PHE A 325 -29.91 -22.00 25.01
C PHE A 325 -31.38 -21.94 24.59
N THR A 326 -32.25 -22.19 25.54
CA THR A 326 -33.71 -22.19 25.37
C THR A 326 -34.27 -21.04 26.19
N PHE A 327 -34.27 -19.85 25.61
CA PHE A 327 -34.76 -18.66 26.28
C PHE A 327 -36.29 -18.66 26.36
N GLU A 328 -36.80 -18.44 27.56
CA GLU A 328 -38.21 -18.26 27.83
C GLU A 328 -38.44 -17.10 28.82
N THR A 329 -39.67 -16.61 28.88
CA THR A 329 -40.06 -15.62 29.89
C THR A 329 -40.17 -16.31 31.25
N VAL A 330 -39.28 -15.95 32.18
CA VAL A 330 -39.23 -16.49 33.53
C VAL A 330 -39.65 -15.42 34.53
N ARG A 331 -40.61 -15.74 35.39
CA ARG A 331 -40.93 -14.94 36.57
C ARG A 331 -39.83 -15.14 37.63
N ILE A 332 -38.82 -14.26 37.62
CA ILE A 332 -37.57 -14.46 38.36
C ILE A 332 -37.75 -14.45 39.88
N ASP A 333 -38.69 -13.66 40.40
CA ASP A 333 -39.00 -13.59 41.83
C ASP A 333 -39.52 -14.93 42.36
N LYS A 334 -40.41 -15.59 41.59
CA LYS A 334 -40.91 -16.92 41.93
C LYS A 334 -39.82 -17.97 41.75
N TYR A 335 -39.08 -17.93 40.65
CA TYR A 335 -38.01 -18.88 40.36
C TYR A 335 -36.95 -18.91 41.47
N LEU A 336 -36.49 -17.74 41.95
CA LEU A 336 -35.51 -17.65 43.03
C LEU A 336 -36.10 -18.08 44.38
N LYS A 337 -37.37 -17.81 44.63
CA LYS A 337 -38.06 -18.31 45.83
C LYS A 337 -38.11 -19.84 45.84
N ASP A 338 -38.56 -20.45 44.75
CA ASP A 338 -38.64 -21.92 44.62
C ASP A 338 -37.23 -22.55 44.78
N TYR A 339 -36.21 -21.91 44.21
CA TYR A 339 -34.81 -22.36 44.33
C TYR A 339 -34.25 -22.25 45.77
N VAL A 340 -34.57 -21.17 46.50
CA VAL A 340 -34.14 -21.01 47.90
C VAL A 340 -34.86 -22.01 48.81
N GLU A 341 -36.16 -22.24 48.60
CA GLU A 341 -36.94 -23.24 49.35
C GLU A 341 -36.39 -24.66 49.15
N GLU A 342 -35.96 -25.02 47.93
CA GLU A 342 -35.30 -26.29 47.63
C GLU A 342 -34.02 -26.49 48.45
N LEU A 343 -33.18 -25.45 48.57
CA LEU A 343 -31.88 -25.53 49.25
C LEU A 343 -31.94 -25.35 50.76
N GLN A 344 -33.04 -24.81 51.29
CA GLN A 344 -33.12 -24.35 52.67
C GLN A 344 -32.83 -25.46 53.68
N LEU A 345 -33.40 -26.66 53.48
CA LEU A 345 -33.23 -27.79 54.41
C LEU A 345 -31.77 -28.28 54.44
N ASP A 346 -31.15 -28.43 53.28
CA ASP A 346 -29.77 -28.92 53.15
C ASP A 346 -28.77 -27.94 53.75
N LEU A 347 -28.96 -26.64 53.51
CA LEU A 347 -28.11 -25.59 54.07
C LEU A 347 -28.27 -25.47 55.59
N LEU A 348 -29.50 -25.59 56.11
CA LEU A 348 -29.76 -25.59 57.55
C LEU A 348 -29.09 -26.78 58.26
N GLN A 349 -29.08 -27.98 57.64
CA GLN A 349 -28.35 -29.13 58.18
C GLN A 349 -26.83 -28.89 58.24
N GLN A 350 -26.30 -28.02 57.39
CA GLN A 350 -24.90 -27.57 57.40
C GLN A 350 -24.65 -26.35 58.30
N GLY A 351 -25.69 -25.87 59.02
CA GLY A 351 -25.62 -24.69 59.89
C GLY A 351 -25.58 -23.36 59.15
N ILE A 352 -26.10 -23.32 57.91
CA ILE A 352 -26.11 -22.14 57.03
C ILE A 352 -27.54 -21.63 56.91
N GLN A 353 -27.76 -20.35 57.20
CA GLN A 353 -29.00 -19.66 56.93
C GLN A 353 -28.96 -19.06 55.52
N ILE A 354 -30.04 -19.26 54.77
CA ILE A 354 -30.24 -18.62 53.47
C ILE A 354 -31.52 -17.80 53.50
N GLU A 355 -31.45 -16.57 53.02
CA GLU A 355 -32.60 -15.68 52.91
C GLU A 355 -32.75 -15.11 51.50
N LEU A 356 -33.99 -14.98 51.05
CA LEU A 356 -34.35 -14.22 49.86
C LEU A 356 -34.98 -12.92 50.31
N GLN A 357 -34.42 -11.79 49.90
CA GLN A 357 -34.99 -10.48 50.19
C GLN A 357 -36.37 -10.36 49.52
N GLN A 358 -37.39 -10.08 50.33
CA GLN A 358 -38.78 -10.13 49.88
C GLN A 358 -39.06 -9.04 48.85
N LEU A 359 -39.60 -9.45 47.69
CA LEU A 359 -40.09 -8.56 46.66
C LEU A 359 -41.61 -8.37 46.76
N TYR A 360 -42.07 -7.16 46.48
CA TYR A 360 -43.48 -6.78 46.54
C TYR A 360 -44.18 -6.81 45.16
N LYS A 361 -43.45 -7.11 44.08
CA LYS A 361 -43.99 -7.14 42.70
C LYS A 361 -43.36 -8.25 41.86
N PRO A 362 -44.10 -8.82 40.88
CA PRO A 362 -43.56 -9.79 39.93
C PRO A 362 -42.55 -9.14 39.00
N ILE A 363 -41.47 -9.86 38.67
CA ILE A 363 -40.44 -9.41 37.73
C ILE A 363 -40.22 -10.52 36.69
N TYR A 364 -40.17 -10.15 35.41
CA TYR A 364 -39.99 -11.08 34.31
C TYR A 364 -38.64 -10.85 33.61
N VAL A 365 -37.96 -11.95 33.28
CA VAL A 365 -36.67 -11.95 32.57
C VAL A 365 -36.73 -12.93 31.39
N SER A 366 -35.95 -12.67 30.34
CA SER A 366 -35.74 -13.64 29.26
C SER A 366 -34.53 -14.51 29.62
N ALA A 367 -34.76 -15.75 30.06
CA ALA A 367 -33.69 -16.62 30.55
C ALA A 367 -33.92 -18.09 30.20
N ASP A 368 -32.84 -18.86 30.16
CA ASP A 368 -32.88 -20.32 30.18
C ASP A 368 -32.83 -20.78 31.65
N ARG A 369 -33.90 -21.42 32.13
CA ARG A 369 -34.02 -21.84 33.53
C ARG A 369 -32.92 -22.82 33.96
N GLU A 370 -32.60 -23.80 33.12
CA GLU A 370 -31.59 -24.81 33.43
C GLU A 370 -30.20 -24.20 33.53
N LYS A 371 -29.86 -23.26 32.63
CA LYS A 371 -28.58 -22.55 32.70
C LYS A 371 -28.52 -21.60 33.88
N LEU A 372 -29.61 -20.91 34.19
CA LEU A 372 -29.69 -20.04 35.36
C LEU A 372 -29.55 -20.82 36.68
N ARG A 373 -30.15 -22.02 36.77
CA ARG A 373 -29.96 -22.95 37.91
C ARG A 373 -28.48 -23.25 38.11
N ARG A 374 -27.73 -23.47 37.04
CA ARG A 374 -26.27 -23.72 37.10
C ARG A 374 -25.48 -22.51 37.59
N VAL A 375 -25.83 -21.29 37.15
CA VAL A 375 -25.20 -20.06 37.68
C VAL A 375 -25.40 -19.99 39.18
N LEU A 376 -26.63 -20.11 39.66
CA LEU A 376 -26.96 -20.06 41.08
C LEU A 376 -26.27 -21.18 41.87
N ALA A 377 -26.26 -22.41 41.35
CA ALA A 377 -25.57 -23.52 41.99
C ALA A 377 -24.06 -23.25 42.16
N ASN A 378 -23.40 -22.69 41.13
CA ASN A 378 -21.99 -22.32 41.21
C ASN A 378 -21.73 -21.19 42.20
N LEU A 379 -22.62 -20.19 42.28
CA LEU A 379 -22.48 -19.09 43.25
C LEU A 379 -22.68 -19.59 44.68
N ILE A 380 -23.77 -20.32 44.96
CA ILE A 380 -24.08 -20.85 46.28
C ILE A 380 -23.01 -21.84 46.74
N SER A 381 -22.52 -22.73 45.85
CA SER A 381 -21.44 -23.65 46.17
C SER A 381 -20.17 -22.91 46.61
N ASN A 382 -19.82 -21.81 45.93
CA ASN A 382 -18.70 -20.97 46.35
C ASN A 382 -18.95 -20.32 47.72
N CYS A 383 -20.14 -19.78 47.98
CA CYS A 383 -20.49 -19.22 49.29
C CYS A 383 -20.31 -20.28 50.39
N VAL A 384 -20.89 -21.48 50.23
CA VAL A 384 -20.79 -22.59 51.19
C VAL A 384 -19.34 -22.95 51.49
N LYS A 385 -18.52 -23.01 50.45
CA LYS A 385 -17.14 -23.45 50.51
C LYS A 385 -16.21 -22.48 51.24
N TYR A 386 -16.44 -21.17 51.12
CA TYR A 386 -15.55 -20.13 51.67
C TYR A 386 -16.09 -19.46 52.95
N MET A 387 -17.15 -20.00 53.54
CA MET A 387 -17.69 -19.51 54.81
C MET A 387 -16.84 -19.92 56.01
N ASN A 388 -16.48 -18.93 56.85
CA ASN A 388 -15.58 -19.08 57.98
C ASN A 388 -16.14 -18.54 59.31
N LYS A 389 -17.41 -18.14 59.37
CA LYS A 389 -18.08 -17.62 60.56
C LYS A 389 -18.87 -18.72 61.28
N ASN A 390 -19.17 -18.51 62.57
CA ASN A 390 -20.02 -19.41 63.36
C ASN A 390 -21.47 -19.35 62.89
N GLU A 391 -21.99 -18.13 62.72
CA GLU A 391 -23.29 -17.87 62.11
C GLU A 391 -23.07 -17.67 60.62
N LYS A 392 -23.37 -18.70 59.84
CA LYS A 392 -23.17 -18.71 58.39
C LYS A 392 -24.42 -18.20 57.69
N HIS A 393 -24.26 -17.20 56.84
CA HIS A 393 -25.40 -16.53 56.22
C HIS A 393 -25.16 -16.29 54.73
N ILE A 394 -26.18 -16.58 53.93
CA ILE A 394 -26.26 -16.26 52.50
C ILE A 394 -27.53 -15.44 52.28
N SER A 395 -27.41 -14.29 51.63
CA SER A 395 -28.56 -13.49 51.20
C SER A 395 -28.62 -13.37 49.68
N ILE A 396 -29.82 -13.56 49.13
CA ILE A 396 -30.11 -13.32 47.72
C ILE A 396 -31.04 -12.12 47.63
N SER A 397 -30.69 -11.15 46.79
CA SER A 397 -31.54 -9.99 46.50
C SER A 397 -31.65 -9.73 45.00
N LEU A 398 -32.70 -9.00 44.64
CA LEU A 398 -33.08 -8.68 43.27
C LEU A 398 -33.27 -7.17 43.17
N HIS A 399 -32.62 -6.56 42.18
CA HIS A 399 -32.74 -5.14 41.88
C HIS A 399 -33.18 -4.97 40.44
N GLU A 400 -34.30 -4.27 40.23
CA GLU A 400 -34.83 -4.04 38.90
C GLU A 400 -34.26 -2.74 38.32
N GLY A 401 -33.52 -2.86 37.21
CA GLY A 401 -33.01 -1.74 36.44
C GLY A 401 -34.00 -1.27 35.35
N LEU A 402 -33.54 -0.39 34.47
CA LEU A 402 -34.36 0.08 33.34
C LEU A 402 -34.52 -1.00 32.26
N TYR A 403 -33.44 -1.70 31.92
CA TYR A 403 -33.38 -2.68 30.81
C TYR A 403 -33.07 -4.10 31.28
N ASP A 404 -32.61 -4.25 32.52
CA ASP A 404 -32.11 -5.48 33.10
C ASP A 404 -32.62 -5.67 34.53
N VAL A 405 -32.38 -6.87 35.04
CA VAL A 405 -32.61 -7.27 36.43
C VAL A 405 -31.29 -7.79 36.96
N VAL A 406 -30.84 -7.23 38.09
CA VAL A 406 -29.61 -7.62 38.77
C VAL A 406 -29.96 -8.53 39.93
N VAL A 407 -29.39 -9.73 39.92
CA VAL A 407 -29.44 -10.66 41.05
C VAL A 407 -28.13 -10.54 41.81
N GLN A 408 -28.22 -10.35 43.12
CA GLN A 408 -27.09 -10.27 44.03
C GLN A 408 -27.13 -11.48 44.97
N VAL A 409 -26.01 -12.22 45.06
CA VAL A 409 -25.79 -13.30 46.01
C VAL A 409 -24.67 -12.89 46.93
N THR A 410 -24.93 -12.77 48.23
CA THR A 410 -23.98 -12.31 49.23
C THR A 410 -23.75 -13.36 50.31
N ASP A 411 -22.49 -13.60 50.65
CA ASP A 411 -22.08 -14.41 51.80
C ASP A 411 -21.35 -13.56 52.85
N ASN A 412 -21.24 -14.11 54.06
CA ASN A 412 -20.48 -13.52 55.17
C ASN A 412 -19.13 -14.22 55.44
N GLY A 413 -18.54 -14.83 54.40
CA GLY A 413 -17.34 -15.65 54.50
C GLY A 413 -16.03 -14.86 54.61
N TYR A 414 -14.93 -15.48 54.18
CA TYR A 414 -13.57 -14.91 54.32
C TYR A 414 -13.35 -13.63 53.51
N GLY A 415 -14.11 -13.44 52.43
CA GLY A 415 -13.87 -12.39 51.46
C GLY A 415 -12.69 -12.71 50.52
N ILE A 416 -12.47 -11.82 49.55
CA ILE A 416 -11.51 -11.96 48.46
C ILE A 416 -10.63 -10.69 48.46
N GLU A 417 -9.32 -10.86 48.30
CA GLU A 417 -8.42 -9.71 48.18
C GLU A 417 -8.75 -8.88 46.93
N SER A 418 -8.63 -7.55 47.04
CA SER A 418 -8.90 -6.64 45.93
C SER A 418 -8.03 -6.90 44.70
N SER A 419 -6.81 -7.42 44.91
CA SER A 419 -5.88 -7.85 43.85
C SER A 419 -6.39 -9.06 43.05
N ALA A 420 -7.19 -9.92 43.67
CA ALA A 420 -7.71 -11.16 43.08
C ALA A 420 -9.05 -10.96 42.37
N LEU A 421 -9.88 -10.00 42.81
CA LEU A 421 -11.22 -9.71 42.26
C LEU A 421 -11.28 -9.63 40.72
N PRO A 422 -10.34 -9.00 40.00
CA PRO A 422 -10.40 -8.94 38.53
C PRO A 422 -10.30 -10.30 37.83
N TYR A 423 -9.80 -11.31 38.54
CA TYR A 423 -9.42 -12.60 37.96
C TYR A 423 -10.33 -13.75 38.40
N ILE A 424 -11.25 -13.56 39.35
CA ILE A 424 -12.06 -14.67 39.91
C ILE A 424 -12.99 -15.37 38.90
N PHE A 425 -13.34 -14.67 37.82
CA PHE A 425 -14.13 -15.24 36.72
C PHE A 425 -13.26 -15.83 35.61
N ASN A 426 -11.93 -15.78 35.74
CA ASN A 426 -11.04 -16.47 34.83
C ASN A 426 -11.06 -17.96 35.12
N ARG A 427 -11.04 -18.75 34.06
CA ARG A 427 -10.93 -20.21 34.11
C ARG A 427 -9.71 -20.65 34.95
N PHE A 428 -9.90 -21.69 35.76
CA PHE A 428 -8.87 -22.27 36.65
C PHE A 428 -8.26 -21.29 37.66
N TYR A 429 -8.79 -20.08 37.79
CA TYR A 429 -8.28 -19.12 38.75
C TYR A 429 -8.69 -19.51 40.17
N ARG A 430 -7.72 -19.44 41.09
CA ARG A 430 -7.92 -19.69 42.51
C ARG A 430 -7.07 -18.68 43.29
N ALA A 431 -7.69 -17.99 44.25
CA ALA A 431 -6.98 -16.98 45.06
C ALA A 431 -5.92 -17.61 45.98
N GLU A 432 -6.15 -18.81 46.49
CA GLU A 432 -5.17 -19.57 47.28
C GLU A 432 -4.39 -20.55 46.37
N GLN A 433 -3.07 -20.35 46.22
CA GLN A 433 -2.18 -21.32 45.56
C GLN A 433 -1.90 -22.57 46.43
N SER A 434 -2.31 -22.55 47.70
CA SER A 434 -2.07 -23.64 48.65
C SER A 434 -3.05 -24.80 48.36
N ARG A 435 -2.49 -25.95 47.96
CA ARG A 435 -3.20 -27.21 47.68
C ARG A 435 -3.69 -27.87 48.98
N ASN A 436 -4.48 -27.17 49.79
CA ASN A 436 -5.26 -27.85 50.82
C ASN A 436 -6.44 -28.55 50.14
N SER A 437 -6.41 -29.88 50.18
CA SER A 437 -7.41 -30.80 49.63
C SER A 437 -8.82 -30.63 50.23
N LEU A 438 -8.94 -29.84 51.30
CA LEU A 438 -10.18 -29.52 52.01
C LEU A 438 -11.00 -28.40 51.34
N THR A 439 -10.38 -27.48 50.60
CA THR A 439 -11.06 -26.36 49.91
C THR A 439 -11.08 -26.58 48.39
N GLY A 440 -11.21 -27.84 47.95
CA GLY A 440 -11.13 -28.25 46.54
C GLY A 440 -12.19 -27.64 45.62
N GLY A 441 -11.78 -27.15 44.46
CA GLY A 441 -12.66 -26.74 43.36
C GLY A 441 -11.84 -26.54 42.10
N SER A 442 -12.44 -26.79 40.94
CA SER A 442 -11.81 -26.75 39.61
C SER A 442 -11.38 -25.34 39.17
N GLY A 443 -11.91 -24.29 39.80
CA GLY A 443 -11.79 -22.91 39.29
C GLY A 443 -12.56 -22.67 37.99
N LEU A 444 -13.42 -23.61 37.56
CA LEU A 444 -14.26 -23.46 36.38
C LEU A 444 -15.65 -22.92 36.71
N GLY A 445 -16.17 -23.12 37.92
CA GLY A 445 -17.56 -22.76 38.28
C GLY A 445 -17.92 -21.29 38.01
N LEU A 446 -17.11 -20.33 38.48
CA LEU A 446 -17.34 -18.90 38.21
C LEU A 446 -17.15 -18.53 36.73
N ALA A 447 -16.21 -19.18 36.05
CA ALA A 447 -16.00 -18.98 34.61
C ALA A 447 -17.18 -19.51 33.77
N ILE A 448 -17.77 -20.63 34.17
CA ILE A 448 -19.00 -21.19 33.59
C ILE A 448 -20.17 -20.24 33.86
N ALA A 449 -20.31 -19.75 35.09
CA ALA A 449 -21.35 -18.79 35.44
C ALA A 449 -21.26 -17.53 34.57
N LYS A 450 -20.04 -16.99 34.39
CA LYS A 450 -19.79 -15.86 33.49
C LYS A 450 -20.20 -16.17 32.06
N LYS A 451 -19.75 -17.27 31.47
CA LYS A 451 -20.13 -17.64 30.09
C LYS A 451 -21.64 -17.79 29.90
N ILE A 452 -22.33 -18.36 30.89
CA ILE A 452 -23.79 -18.49 30.84
C ILE A 452 -24.44 -17.11 30.83
N ILE A 453 -24.02 -16.19 31.71
CA ILE A 453 -24.57 -14.83 31.80
C ILE A 453 -24.23 -14.00 30.55
N ASP A 454 -23.02 -14.13 30.01
CA ASP A 454 -22.61 -13.49 28.75
C ASP A 454 -23.54 -13.92 27.59
N GLU A 455 -23.89 -15.21 27.50
CA GLU A 455 -24.84 -15.72 26.50
C GLU A 455 -26.30 -15.29 26.77
N HIS A 456 -26.66 -14.98 28.02
CA HIS A 456 -27.92 -14.28 28.35
C HIS A 456 -27.89 -12.79 27.98
N GLY A 457 -26.74 -12.28 27.50
CA GLY A 457 -26.53 -10.89 27.15
C GLY A 457 -26.52 -9.95 28.35
N GLY A 458 -26.12 -10.46 29.52
CA GLY A 458 -25.87 -9.70 30.74
C GLY A 458 -24.39 -9.72 31.14
N ASP A 459 -24.09 -9.21 32.32
CA ASP A 459 -22.76 -9.13 32.91
C ASP A 459 -22.74 -9.77 34.30
N ILE A 460 -21.60 -10.31 34.72
CA ILE A 460 -21.35 -10.81 36.08
C ILE A 460 -20.13 -10.12 36.71
N TRP A 461 -20.23 -9.72 37.96
CA TRP A 461 -19.14 -9.06 38.69
C TRP A 461 -19.22 -9.36 40.19
N ALA A 462 -18.19 -8.97 40.95
CA ALA A 462 -18.18 -9.16 42.39
C ALA A 462 -17.57 -7.97 43.13
N THR A 463 -18.02 -7.78 44.37
CA THR A 463 -17.41 -6.90 45.36
C THR A 463 -17.14 -7.72 46.60
N SER A 464 -15.99 -7.52 47.23
CA SER A 464 -15.61 -8.29 48.42
C SER A 464 -14.74 -7.46 49.34
N GLU A 465 -14.84 -7.74 50.63
CA GLU A 465 -13.95 -7.19 51.65
C GLU A 465 -13.51 -8.32 52.59
N ILE A 466 -12.20 -8.41 52.82
CA ILE A 466 -11.61 -9.46 53.66
C ILE A 466 -12.24 -9.40 55.06
N GLY A 467 -12.71 -10.55 55.53
CA GLY A 467 -13.33 -10.72 56.84
C GLY A 467 -14.80 -10.29 56.95
N LYS A 468 -15.36 -9.65 55.91
CA LYS A 468 -16.79 -9.29 55.84
C LYS A 468 -17.59 -10.22 54.94
N GLY A 469 -17.01 -10.69 53.83
CA GLY A 469 -17.66 -11.59 52.88
C GLY A 469 -17.61 -11.09 51.45
N THR A 470 -18.36 -11.76 50.56
CA THR A 470 -18.38 -11.48 49.13
C THR A 470 -19.80 -11.30 48.62
N SER A 471 -20.02 -10.33 47.75
CA SER A 471 -21.23 -10.16 46.97
C SER A 471 -20.92 -10.38 45.50
N VAL A 472 -21.56 -11.37 44.88
CA VAL A 472 -21.53 -11.59 43.44
C VAL A 472 -22.84 -11.14 42.83
N PHE A 473 -22.75 -10.43 41.71
CA PHE A 473 -23.87 -9.84 41.01
C PHE A 473 -23.90 -10.36 39.59
N PHE A 474 -25.07 -10.66 39.05
CA PHE A 474 -25.25 -10.87 37.62
C PHE A 474 -26.50 -10.16 37.10
N SER A 475 -26.43 -9.61 35.89
CA SER A 475 -27.58 -9.01 35.21
C SER A 475 -28.20 -9.96 34.18
N ILE A 476 -29.51 -9.85 34.00
CA ILE A 476 -30.27 -10.56 32.96
C ILE A 476 -31.23 -9.56 32.31
N LYS A 477 -31.42 -9.67 31.00
CA LYS A 477 -32.38 -8.82 30.27
C LYS A 477 -33.81 -9.03 30.78
N LYS A 478 -34.52 -7.92 30.94
CA LYS A 478 -35.96 -7.94 31.22
C LYS A 478 -36.71 -8.69 30.11
N GLY A 479 -37.67 -9.50 30.52
CA GLY A 479 -38.64 -10.14 29.65
C GLY A 479 -39.87 -9.26 29.52
N GLU A 480 -40.65 -9.47 28.45
CA GLU A 480 -41.95 -8.85 28.31
C GLU A 480 -42.92 -9.44 29.36
N GLU A 481 -43.73 -8.58 29.99
CA GLU A 481 -44.86 -9.05 30.80
C GLU A 481 -45.83 -9.79 29.88
N MET A 482 -46.11 -11.06 30.20
CA MET A 482 -47.08 -11.89 29.47
C MET A 482 -48.52 -11.44 29.68
#